data_AF-A0A0M8MDB9-F1
#
_entry.id   AF-A0A0M8MDB9-F1
#
_cell.length_a   1.000
_cell.length_b   1.000
_cell.length_c   1.000
_cell.angle_alpha   90.00
_cell.angle_beta   90.00
_cell.angle_gamma   90.00
#
_symmetry.space_group_name_H-M   'P 1'
#
loop_
_entity.id
_entity.type
_entity.pdbx_description
1 polymer ?
#
loop_
_entity_poly.entity_id
_entity_poly.type
_entity_poly.pdbx_seq_one_letter_code
_entity_poly.pdbx_strand_id
1 'polypeptide(L)'
;MKHLLTLLLVVATATAATAQKKLTEKDLLGKWTITSIGMYMGTIDFKKQKFIPSEELKADMTEEDLEMAETALLESMAGVAEYYMAFESGYKLESNIDNVGNSTYKIIEKDGKQYLTDAEVQDDDLVEIFIKNKQLHFLVPDDENGGNIVLLFEK
;
A
#
# COMPACT_ATOMS: atom_id res chain seq x y z
N MET A 1 -8.17 54.06 10.59
CA MET A 1 -7.07 53.07 10.50
C MET A 1 -7.39 51.90 11.44
N LYS A 2 -8.28 51.00 11.02
CA LYS A 2 -8.83 49.86 11.81
C LYS A 2 -8.57 48.51 11.13
N HIS A 3 -7.58 48.41 10.26
CA HIS A 3 -7.40 47.25 9.39
C HIS A 3 -6.05 46.52 9.52
N LEU A 4 -5.25 46.80 10.57
CA LEU A 4 -3.96 46.12 10.75
C LEU A 4 -4.01 44.86 11.64
N LEU A 5 -5.13 44.56 12.31
CA LEU A 5 -5.23 43.41 13.23
C LEU A 5 -5.79 42.13 12.58
N THR A 6 -6.18 42.18 11.31
CA THR A 6 -6.82 41.05 10.62
C THR A 6 -5.85 40.19 9.81
N LEU A 7 -4.55 40.53 9.77
CA LEU A 7 -3.54 39.80 8.99
C LEU A 7 -2.84 38.66 9.77
N LEU A 8 -3.01 38.60 11.09
CA LEU A 8 -2.35 37.59 11.95
C LEU A 8 -3.19 36.33 12.21
N LEU A 9 -4.44 36.28 11.76
CA LEU A 9 -5.35 35.15 12.04
C LEU A 9 -5.44 34.10 10.91
N VAL A 10 -4.81 34.34 9.76
CA VAL A 10 -4.95 33.48 8.56
C VAL A 10 -3.76 32.53 8.36
N VAL A 11 -2.67 32.68 9.14
CA VAL A 11 -1.47 31.83 8.99
C VAL A 11 -1.44 30.67 10.00
N ALA A 12 -2.33 30.66 11.00
CA ALA A 12 -2.36 29.61 12.03
C ALA A 12 -3.13 28.34 11.63
N THR A 13 -3.76 28.29 10.45
CA THR A 13 -4.61 27.16 10.02
C THR A 13 -3.99 26.26 8.95
N ALA A 14 -2.79 26.56 8.46
CA ALA A 14 -2.17 25.82 7.35
C ALA A 14 -1.23 24.69 7.78
N THR A 15 -1.11 24.39 9.07
CA THR A 15 -0.45 23.18 9.56
C THR A 15 -1.47 22.25 10.20
N ALA A 16 -2.61 22.04 9.54
CA ALA A 16 -3.23 20.73 9.61
C ALA A 16 -2.25 19.79 8.88
N ALA A 17 -1.21 19.35 9.58
CA ALA A 17 -0.61 18.07 9.28
C ALA A 17 -1.81 17.14 9.15
N THR A 18 -2.10 16.69 7.94
CA THR A 18 -3.16 15.72 7.67
C THR A 18 -2.70 14.45 8.34
N ALA A 19 -2.89 14.38 9.66
CA ALA A 19 -2.71 13.20 10.46
C ALA A 19 -3.62 12.17 9.80
N GLN A 20 -2.98 11.19 9.17
CA GLN A 20 -3.68 10.05 8.63
C GLN A 20 -4.61 9.53 9.72
N LYS A 21 -5.89 9.32 9.39
CA LYS A 21 -6.85 8.78 10.35
C LYS A 21 -6.23 7.51 10.95
N LYS A 22 -6.08 7.49 12.28
CA LYS A 22 -5.57 6.33 13.01
C LYS A 22 -6.45 5.12 12.69
N LEU A 23 -5.89 4.17 11.97
CA LEU A 23 -6.46 2.86 11.68
C LEU A 23 -6.64 2.09 12.98
N THR A 24 -7.80 1.46 13.09
CA THR A 24 -8.17 0.54 14.14
C THR A 24 -8.44 -0.84 13.55
N GLU A 25 -8.47 -1.88 14.39
CA GLU A 25 -8.90 -3.22 14.00
C GLU A 25 -10.23 -3.19 13.21
N LYS A 26 -11.20 -2.40 13.68
CA LYS A 26 -12.51 -2.25 13.05
C LYS A 26 -12.44 -1.78 11.60
N ASP A 27 -11.48 -0.92 11.26
CA ASP A 27 -11.31 -0.44 9.89
C ASP A 27 -10.82 -1.57 8.96
N LEU A 28 -9.99 -2.47 9.49
CA LEU A 28 -9.39 -3.59 8.76
C LEU A 28 -10.32 -4.81 8.64
N LEU A 29 -11.28 -5.02 9.53
CA LEU A 29 -12.13 -6.21 9.52
C LEU A 29 -12.72 -6.56 8.14
N GLY A 30 -12.67 -7.85 7.80
CA GLY A 30 -13.16 -8.40 6.54
C GLY A 30 -12.05 -8.88 5.62
N LYS A 31 -12.45 -9.38 4.45
CA LYS A 31 -11.54 -9.85 3.40
C LYS A 31 -11.14 -8.69 2.50
N TRP A 32 -9.84 -8.59 2.22
CA TRP A 32 -9.23 -7.64 1.31
C TRP A 32 -8.49 -8.41 0.23
N THR A 33 -8.87 -8.22 -1.02
CA THR A 33 -8.26 -8.90 -2.17
C THR A 33 -7.30 -7.94 -2.85
N ILE A 34 -6.14 -8.43 -3.28
CA ILE A 34 -5.17 -7.59 -3.99
C ILE A 34 -5.77 -7.11 -5.31
N THR A 35 -5.43 -5.89 -5.69
CA THR A 35 -5.93 -5.24 -6.90
C THR A 35 -4.80 -4.68 -7.74
N SER A 36 -3.67 -4.35 -7.11
CA SER A 36 -2.53 -3.80 -7.80
C SER A 36 -1.23 -3.99 -7.03
N ILE A 37 -0.13 -4.06 -7.78
CA ILE A 37 1.25 -3.97 -7.28
C ILE A 37 1.94 -2.85 -8.03
N GLY A 38 2.34 -1.80 -7.31
CA GLY A 38 3.21 -0.75 -7.79
C GLY A 38 4.67 -1.06 -7.44
N MET A 39 5.55 -0.93 -8.42
CA MET A 39 7.00 -1.14 -8.30
C MET A 39 7.74 -0.07 -9.11
N TYR A 40 9.06 0.01 -8.97
CA TYR A 40 9.86 1.00 -9.69
C TYR A 40 9.64 0.97 -11.23
N MET A 41 9.52 -0.24 -11.79
CA MET A 41 9.31 -0.47 -13.23
C MET A 41 7.90 -0.08 -13.73
N GLY A 42 6.92 0.07 -12.83
CA GLY A 42 5.54 0.34 -13.24
C GLY A 42 4.51 -0.21 -12.27
N THR A 43 3.28 -0.40 -12.75
CA THR A 43 2.17 -0.90 -11.94
C THR A 43 1.45 -2.03 -12.64
N ILE A 44 1.28 -3.15 -11.96
CA ILE A 44 0.38 -4.22 -12.39
C ILE A 44 -1.01 -3.92 -11.83
N ASP A 45 -2.03 -3.85 -12.68
CA ASP A 45 -3.44 -3.71 -12.32
C ASP A 45 -4.14 -5.05 -12.61
N PHE A 46 -4.43 -5.82 -11.56
CA PHE A 46 -5.03 -7.14 -11.69
C PHE A 46 -6.50 -7.09 -12.10
N LYS A 47 -7.20 -5.99 -11.82
CA LYS A 47 -8.60 -5.82 -12.25
C LYS A 47 -8.70 -5.61 -13.75
N LYS A 48 -7.74 -4.88 -14.32
CA LYS A 48 -7.65 -4.65 -15.77
C LYS A 48 -6.80 -5.68 -16.50
N GLN A 49 -6.13 -6.58 -15.76
CA GLN A 49 -5.13 -7.52 -16.29
C GLN A 49 -4.12 -6.81 -17.19
N LYS A 50 -3.55 -5.72 -16.66
CA LYS A 50 -2.69 -4.83 -17.44
C LYS A 50 -1.45 -4.43 -16.66
N PHE A 51 -0.33 -4.36 -17.36
CA PHE A 51 0.85 -3.66 -16.88
C PHE A 51 0.86 -2.20 -17.38
N ILE A 52 1.13 -1.29 -16.46
CA ILE A 52 1.26 0.15 -16.73
C ILE A 52 2.73 0.49 -16.50
N PRO A 53 3.57 0.49 -17.55
CA PRO A 53 4.99 0.76 -17.40
C PRO A 53 5.21 2.19 -16.90
N SER A 54 6.27 2.38 -16.11
CA SER A 54 6.72 3.71 -15.69
C SER A 54 7.21 4.51 -16.90
N GLU A 55 7.26 5.84 -16.77
CA GLU A 55 7.79 6.69 -17.85
C GLU A 55 9.28 6.42 -18.12
N GLU A 56 10.02 6.00 -17.11
CA GLU A 56 11.42 5.59 -17.25
C GLU A 56 11.53 4.31 -18.08
N LEU A 57 10.72 3.28 -17.77
CA LEU A 57 10.72 2.04 -18.55
C LEU A 57 10.30 2.27 -20.01
N LYS A 58 9.34 3.17 -20.25
CA LYS A 58 8.94 3.57 -21.61
C LYS A 58 10.02 4.32 -22.38
N ALA A 59 10.93 5.02 -21.69
CA ALA A 59 12.02 5.73 -22.33
C ALA A 59 13.13 4.77 -22.80
N ASP A 60 13.28 3.63 -22.11
CA ASP A 60 14.36 2.67 -22.33
C ASP A 60 13.97 1.51 -23.26
N MET A 61 12.67 1.27 -23.47
CA MET A 61 12.17 0.12 -24.23
C MET A 61 11.34 0.54 -25.44
N THR A 62 11.34 -0.29 -26.47
CA THR A 62 10.41 -0.13 -27.60
C THR A 62 9.00 -0.58 -27.20
N GLU A 63 7.99 -0.18 -27.98
CA GLU A 63 6.61 -0.62 -27.76
C GLU A 63 6.48 -2.15 -27.85
N GLU A 64 7.17 -2.79 -28.80
CA GLU A 64 7.20 -4.26 -28.95
C GLU A 64 7.81 -4.94 -27.72
N ASP A 65 8.93 -4.42 -27.20
CA ASP A 65 9.57 -4.98 -26.00
C ASP A 65 8.67 -4.84 -24.77
N LEU A 66 7.95 -3.72 -24.64
CA LEU A 66 7.00 -3.49 -23.54
C LEU A 66 5.82 -4.46 -23.60
N GLU A 67 5.27 -4.74 -24.78
CA GLU A 67 4.17 -5.71 -24.95
C GLU A 67 4.61 -7.13 -24.59
N MET A 68 5.83 -7.52 -25.00
CA MET A 68 6.41 -8.81 -24.63
C MET A 68 6.64 -8.90 -23.11
N ALA A 69 7.18 -7.85 -22.50
CA ALA A 69 7.41 -7.79 -21.06
C ALA A 69 6.09 -7.83 -20.28
N GLU A 70 5.06 -7.11 -20.73
CA GLU A 70 3.73 -7.14 -20.14
C GLU A 70 3.15 -8.55 -20.16
N THR A 71 3.20 -9.24 -21.30
CA THR A 71 2.69 -10.61 -21.42
C THR A 71 3.41 -11.55 -20.45
N ALA A 72 4.74 -11.56 -20.44
CA ALA A 72 5.53 -12.42 -19.57
C ALA A 72 5.26 -12.12 -18.08
N LEU A 73 5.14 -10.83 -17.72
CA LEU A 73 4.88 -10.40 -16.37
C LEU A 73 3.49 -10.85 -15.90
N LEU A 74 2.45 -10.62 -16.71
CA LEU A 74 1.07 -11.01 -16.38
C LEU A 74 0.93 -12.54 -16.25
N GLU A 75 1.58 -13.32 -17.13
CA GLU A 75 1.62 -14.77 -17.01
C GLU A 75 2.29 -15.23 -15.71
N SER A 76 3.43 -14.63 -15.36
CA SER A 76 4.17 -14.96 -14.13
C SER A 76 3.39 -14.61 -12.85
N MET A 77 2.49 -13.63 -12.93
CA MET A 77 1.72 -13.10 -11.81
C MET A 77 0.26 -13.56 -11.80
N ALA A 78 -0.12 -14.51 -12.65
CA ALA A 78 -1.52 -14.93 -12.81
C ALA A 78 -2.18 -15.39 -11.49
N GLY A 79 -1.43 -16.11 -10.64
CA GLY A 79 -1.93 -16.55 -9.33
C GLY A 79 -2.04 -15.46 -8.27
N VAL A 80 -1.28 -14.36 -8.44
CA VAL A 80 -1.25 -13.26 -7.47
C VAL A 80 -2.57 -12.50 -7.44
N ALA A 81 -3.31 -12.45 -8.56
CA ALA A 81 -4.63 -11.79 -8.62
C ALA A 81 -5.66 -12.36 -7.63
N GLU A 82 -5.45 -13.58 -7.12
CA GLU A 82 -6.31 -14.22 -6.14
C GLU A 82 -5.88 -13.99 -4.69
N TYR A 83 -4.75 -13.32 -4.46
CA TYR A 83 -4.22 -13.08 -3.12
C TYR A 83 -5.17 -12.21 -2.28
N TYR A 84 -5.37 -12.62 -1.03
CA TYR A 84 -6.19 -11.91 -0.07
C TYR A 84 -5.62 -11.98 1.35
N MET A 85 -6.10 -11.03 2.15
CA MET A 85 -5.95 -10.98 3.59
C MET A 85 -7.33 -10.82 4.23
N ALA A 86 -7.70 -11.72 5.12
CA ALA A 86 -8.92 -11.65 5.90
C ALA A 86 -8.58 -11.30 7.35
N PHE A 87 -8.92 -10.09 7.76
CA PHE A 87 -8.76 -9.64 9.14
C PHE A 87 -10.01 -9.99 9.93
N GLU A 88 -9.82 -10.77 10.99
CA GLU A 88 -10.90 -11.15 11.90
C GLU A 88 -10.76 -10.45 13.26
N SER A 89 -11.83 -10.52 14.05
CA SER A 89 -11.85 -9.99 15.41
C SER A 89 -10.86 -10.72 16.32
N GLY A 90 -10.26 -9.97 17.24
CA GLY A 90 -9.18 -10.44 18.09
C GLY A 90 -7.83 -10.45 17.38
N TYR A 91 -7.62 -9.54 16.42
CA TYR A 91 -6.34 -9.35 15.72
C TYR A 91 -5.80 -10.60 15.01
N LYS A 92 -6.70 -11.38 14.40
CA LYS A 92 -6.32 -12.55 13.61
C LYS A 92 -6.27 -12.21 12.14
N LEU A 93 -5.33 -12.82 11.44
CA LEU A 93 -5.13 -12.67 10.00
C LEU A 93 -5.15 -14.07 9.36
N GLU A 94 -6.03 -14.26 8.41
CA GLU A 94 -5.97 -15.37 7.45
C GLU A 94 -5.48 -14.81 6.11
N SER A 95 -4.62 -15.54 5.41
CA SER A 95 -4.19 -15.20 4.06
C SER A 95 -4.00 -16.44 3.21
N ASN A 96 -4.19 -16.30 1.90
CA ASN A 96 -3.75 -17.29 0.91
C ASN A 96 -2.45 -16.86 0.20
N ILE A 97 -1.77 -15.85 0.75
CA ILE A 97 -0.45 -15.44 0.26
C ILE A 97 0.54 -16.50 0.73
N ASP A 98 1.37 -16.98 -0.19
CA ASP A 98 2.33 -18.05 0.08
C ASP A 98 3.19 -17.71 1.31
N ASN A 99 3.31 -18.66 2.22
CA ASN A 99 4.10 -18.58 3.46
C ASN A 99 3.64 -17.55 4.51
N VAL A 100 2.52 -16.84 4.33
CA VAL A 100 1.95 -15.97 5.38
C VAL A 100 1.00 -16.75 6.29
N GLY A 101 0.16 -17.63 5.71
CA GLY A 101 -0.73 -18.51 6.46
C GLY A 101 -1.69 -17.78 7.41
N ASN A 102 -2.05 -18.46 8.51
CA ASN A 102 -2.83 -17.88 9.60
C ASN A 102 -1.89 -17.34 10.67
N SER A 103 -2.04 -16.07 11.02
CA SER A 103 -1.21 -15.40 12.03
C SER A 103 -2.04 -14.47 12.90
N THR A 104 -1.36 -13.80 13.83
CA THR A 104 -1.93 -12.66 14.57
C THR A 104 -1.13 -11.42 14.22
N TYR A 105 -1.80 -10.27 14.21
CA TYR A 105 -1.17 -9.01 13.82
C TYR A 105 -1.29 -7.97 14.94
N LYS A 106 -0.43 -6.96 14.91
CA LYS A 106 -0.58 -5.76 15.73
C LYS A 106 -0.42 -4.53 14.85
N ILE A 107 -1.12 -3.45 15.21
CA ILE A 107 -0.96 -2.12 14.59
C ILE A 107 -0.12 -1.28 15.55
N ILE A 108 1.05 -0.83 15.10
CA ILE A 108 1.92 0.05 15.87
C ILE A 108 1.97 1.44 15.24
N GLU A 109 2.24 2.46 16.03
CA GLU A 109 2.41 3.83 15.57
C GLU A 109 3.84 4.30 15.85
N LYS A 110 4.52 4.77 14.81
CA LYS A 110 5.90 5.26 14.88
C LYS A 110 6.05 6.44 13.93
N ASP A 111 6.64 7.53 14.41
CA ASP A 111 6.88 8.75 13.62
C ASP A 111 5.64 9.29 12.88
N GLY A 112 4.45 9.14 13.50
CA GLY A 112 3.16 9.58 12.95
C GLY A 112 2.59 8.69 11.85
N LYS A 113 3.22 7.54 11.58
CA LYS A 113 2.77 6.51 10.64
C LYS A 113 2.33 5.26 11.37
N GLN A 114 1.51 4.45 10.71
CA GLN A 114 1.04 3.19 11.25
C GLN A 114 1.62 2.01 10.49
N TYR A 115 1.97 0.97 11.22
CA TYR A 115 2.58 -0.23 10.68
C TYR A 115 1.83 -1.46 11.14
N LEU A 116 1.78 -2.46 10.28
CA LEU A 116 1.35 -3.82 10.58
C LEU A 116 2.59 -4.69 10.71
N THR A 117 2.58 -5.57 11.70
CA THR A 117 3.60 -6.59 11.93
C THR A 117 2.91 -7.79 12.57
N ASP A 118 3.54 -8.96 12.42
CA ASP A 118 3.16 -10.13 13.21
C ASP A 118 3.25 -9.79 14.71
N ALA A 119 2.30 -10.28 15.50
CA ALA A 119 2.27 -10.04 16.93
C ALA A 119 3.36 -10.82 17.68
N GLU A 120 3.86 -11.93 17.12
CA GLU A 120 4.88 -12.80 17.73
C GLU A 120 6.32 -12.37 17.38
N VAL A 121 6.50 -11.52 16.38
CA VAL A 121 7.83 -11.04 15.93
C VAL A 121 8.18 -9.72 16.63
N GLN A 122 9.46 -9.55 16.98
CA GLN A 122 9.99 -8.26 17.48
C GLN A 122 9.96 -7.25 16.32
N ASP A 123 9.91 -5.95 16.64
CA ASP A 123 9.49 -4.83 15.76
C ASP A 123 10.36 -4.55 14.50
N ASP A 124 10.99 -5.55 13.92
CA ASP A 124 11.93 -5.46 12.80
C ASP A 124 11.24 -5.60 11.43
N ASP A 125 10.12 -6.34 11.35
CA ASP A 125 9.36 -6.55 10.10
C ASP A 125 8.11 -5.67 10.04
N LEU A 126 8.32 -4.36 9.89
CA LEU A 126 7.24 -3.36 9.87
C LEU A 126 6.79 -3.03 8.44
N VAL A 127 5.54 -3.32 8.13
CA VAL A 127 4.91 -2.88 6.87
C VAL A 127 4.05 -1.65 7.14
N GLU A 128 4.36 -0.52 6.53
CA GLU A 128 3.55 0.69 6.68
C GLU A 128 2.18 0.48 6.02
N ILE A 129 1.10 0.80 6.76
CA ILE A 129 -0.27 0.63 6.30
C ILE A 129 -1.09 1.90 6.40
N PHE A 130 -1.97 2.10 5.41
CA PHE A 130 -2.95 3.17 5.42
C PHE A 130 -4.17 2.85 4.57
N ILE A 131 -5.32 3.46 4.89
CA ILE A 131 -6.52 3.39 4.04
C ILE A 131 -6.72 4.72 3.34
N LYS A 132 -6.79 4.69 2.02
CA LYS A 132 -7.10 5.85 1.17
C LYS A 132 -8.04 5.40 0.05
N ASN A 133 -9.05 6.20 -0.26
CA ASN A 133 -10.01 5.90 -1.33
C ASN A 133 -10.68 4.50 -1.23
N LYS A 134 -10.91 4.01 0.00
CA LYS A 134 -11.43 2.65 0.31
C LYS A 134 -10.48 1.50 -0.07
N GLN A 135 -9.23 1.81 -0.38
CA GLN A 135 -8.17 0.83 -0.63
C GLN A 135 -7.27 0.76 0.60
N LEU A 136 -6.82 -0.44 0.95
CA LEU A 136 -5.79 -0.67 1.94
C LEU A 136 -4.45 -0.71 1.21
N HIS A 137 -3.54 0.16 1.61
CA HIS A 137 -2.22 0.31 1.05
C HIS A 137 -1.21 -0.32 2.00
N PHE A 138 -0.34 -1.17 1.45
CA PHE A 138 0.85 -1.69 2.12
C PHE A 138 2.06 -1.10 1.40
N LEU A 139 2.95 -0.42 2.13
CA LEU A 139 4.25 -0.01 1.63
C LEU A 139 5.30 -0.95 2.18
N VAL A 140 5.89 -1.74 1.29
CA VAL A 140 6.97 -2.67 1.59
C VAL A 140 8.26 -2.04 1.09
N PRO A 141 9.29 -1.87 1.93
CA PRO A 141 10.59 -1.37 1.49
C PRO A 141 11.14 -2.21 0.33
N ASP A 142 11.65 -1.54 -0.70
CA ASP A 142 12.40 -2.16 -1.79
C ASP A 142 13.89 -1.90 -1.56
N ASP A 143 14.55 -2.86 -0.91
CA ASP A 143 15.97 -2.76 -0.55
C ASP A 143 16.89 -2.73 -1.77
N GLU A 144 16.44 -3.23 -2.92
CA GLU A 144 17.26 -3.29 -4.15
C GLU A 144 17.24 -1.95 -4.90
N ASN A 145 16.08 -1.32 -5.00
CA ASN A 145 15.91 -0.10 -5.80
C ASN A 145 15.78 1.19 -4.97
N GLY A 146 15.84 1.10 -3.63
CA GLY A 146 15.80 2.26 -2.73
C GLY A 146 14.43 2.95 -2.67
N GLY A 147 13.35 2.19 -2.84
CA GLY A 147 11.97 2.67 -2.91
C GLY A 147 11.00 1.88 -2.03
N ASN A 148 9.72 1.89 -2.40
CA ASN A 148 8.72 1.00 -1.82
C ASN A 148 7.96 0.27 -2.93
N ILE A 149 7.71 -1.02 -2.71
CA ILE A 149 6.65 -1.75 -3.40
C ILE A 149 5.32 -1.37 -2.73
N VAL A 150 4.33 -1.04 -3.54
CA VAL A 150 2.99 -0.63 -3.08
C VAL A 150 2.00 -1.73 -3.42
N LEU A 151 1.49 -2.43 -2.41
CA LEU A 151 0.42 -3.41 -2.60
C LEU A 151 -0.92 -2.75 -2.26
N LEU A 152 -1.87 -2.84 -3.18
CA LEU A 152 -3.22 -2.26 -3.01
C LEU A 152 -4.25 -3.37 -2.88
N PHE A 153 -5.04 -3.30 -1.81
CA PHE A 153 -6.14 -4.22 -1.58
C PHE A 153 -7.48 -3.51 -1.49
N GLU A 154 -8.54 -4.21 -1.87
CA GLU A 154 -9.93 -3.75 -1.76
C GLU A 154 -10.83 -4.82 -1.15
N LYS A 155 -11.91 -4.38 -0.47
CA LYS A 155 -12.93 -5.28 0.10
C LYS A 155 -13.92 -5.77 -0.96
#